data_AF-A0A7L1GZK2-F1
#
_entry.id   AF-A0A7L1GZK2-F1
#
_cell.length_a   1.000
_cell.length_b   1.000
_cell.length_c   1.000
_cell.angle_alpha   90.00
_cell.angle_beta   90.00
_cell.angle_gamma   90.00
#
_symmetry.space_group_name_H-M   'P 1'
#
loop_
_entity.id
_entity.type
_entity.pdbx_description
1 polymer ?
#
loop_
_entity_poly.entity_id
_entity_poly.type
_entity_poly.pdbx_seq_one_letter_code
_entity_poly.pdbx_strand_id
1 'polypeptide(L)'
;QATWSWGPDGHGAILLVNCDRDDPEASSPQGTKPDNRDTSVRSYADLKDMSQLVLRTRGPRTIFTGHRLVLHTDYSTADRVGVFYSGNSMALKEYKHVLGGLKLSYTIKPSRHQDESIFYVEGLSFPDVDFSGLVAFHVTLLESPEKVSAVGRVGMSHYKGEEIPNLVPSSPQDLLETPIFTDTVVFRMAPWIMTPNTLAPLEVFVCSVENNKDFVAAVRAMADSAKCPLTVCPALDNRQDRWIQDEMEFGYIQAPHKTFPVVFDSPRDGGLVDFPVKRILGPDFGYVSRKAPEGASGLDSFGNLEVSPPVSVQGKEYPLGRILIGSSFPRFGGRRMAKAVKDFLIAQQVQAPVELFSDWLLVGHIDEFLSFVPAPDRKAFRLLLASPSACYQLLKEKQEEGFGEAAMFEGLQKVSKPTINEILANEELRKFNNYVQ
;
A
#
# COMPACT_ATOMS: atom_id res chain seq x y z
N GLN A 1 8.81 -27.93 4.89
CA GLN A 1 9.09 -26.48 4.89
C GLN A 1 7.77 -25.76 5.09
N ALA A 2 7.75 -24.71 5.90
CA ALA A 2 6.58 -23.86 6.03
C ALA A 2 6.32 -23.13 4.71
N THR A 3 5.05 -22.97 4.35
CA THR A 3 4.62 -22.34 3.10
C THR A 3 3.43 -21.44 3.38
N TRP A 4 3.09 -20.59 2.41
CA TRP A 4 1.88 -19.78 2.39
C TRP A 4 1.08 -20.12 1.12
N SER A 5 -0.23 -20.27 1.21
CA SER A 5 -1.08 -20.61 0.06
C SER A 5 -2.34 -19.75 -0.04
N TRP A 6 -2.72 -19.37 -1.26
CA TRP A 6 -3.93 -18.58 -1.54
C TRP A 6 -5.20 -19.44 -1.46
N GLY A 7 -6.34 -18.79 -1.21
CA GLY A 7 -7.67 -19.39 -1.32
C GLY A 7 -8.36 -19.61 0.03
N PRO A 8 -9.65 -19.98 0.01
CA PRO A 8 -10.43 -20.20 1.24
C PRO A 8 -9.89 -21.35 2.09
N ASP A 9 -9.31 -22.37 1.44
CA ASP A 9 -8.65 -23.51 2.10
C ASP A 9 -7.13 -23.31 2.23
N GLY A 10 -6.66 -22.08 1.93
CA GLY A 10 -5.26 -21.71 2.03
C GLY A 10 -4.80 -21.56 3.48
N HIS A 11 -3.51 -21.33 3.65
CA HIS A 11 -2.90 -21.20 4.97
C HIS A 11 -1.74 -20.19 4.97
N GLY A 12 -1.46 -19.67 6.16
CA GLY A 12 -0.36 -18.74 6.42
C GLY A 12 -0.84 -17.44 7.05
N ALA A 13 0.04 -16.77 7.77
CA ALA A 13 -0.30 -15.56 8.49
C ALA A 13 -0.33 -14.34 7.55
N ILE A 14 -1.07 -13.31 7.93
CA ILE A 14 -1.12 -12.02 7.22
C ILE A 14 -0.40 -10.98 8.08
N LEU A 15 0.34 -10.08 7.43
CA LEU A 15 1.06 -8.98 8.06
C LEU A 15 0.63 -7.66 7.42
N LEU A 16 0.24 -6.67 8.22
CA LEU A 16 -0.04 -5.32 7.73
C LEU A 16 1.26 -4.52 7.59
N VAL A 17 1.34 -3.69 6.56
CA VAL A 17 2.34 -2.62 6.52
C VAL A 17 1.86 -1.53 7.49
N ASN A 18 2.64 -1.22 8.51
CA ASN A 18 2.27 -0.29 9.59
C ASN A 18 2.47 1.17 9.14
N CYS A 19 1.66 1.56 8.16
CA CYS A 19 1.84 2.79 7.37
C CYS A 19 0.93 3.94 7.76
N ASP A 20 0.15 3.82 8.83
CA ASP A 20 -0.61 4.89 9.46
C ASP A 20 0.22 5.58 10.56
N ARG A 21 -0.44 6.43 11.37
CA ARG A 21 0.24 7.26 12.36
C ARG A 21 -0.59 7.38 13.62
N ASP A 22 -0.38 6.45 14.54
CA ASP A 22 -1.03 6.38 15.84
C ASP A 22 -0.25 7.06 16.97
N ASP A 23 0.98 7.52 16.71
CA ASP A 23 1.77 8.28 17.69
C ASP A 23 1.09 9.62 18.04
N PRO A 24 0.68 9.84 19.32
CA PRO A 24 0.01 11.07 19.74
C PRO A 24 0.92 12.32 19.73
N GLU A 25 2.25 12.15 19.76
CA GLU A 25 3.21 13.27 19.76
C GLU A 25 3.64 13.70 18.34
N ALA A 26 3.08 13.09 17.30
CA ALA A 26 3.47 13.27 15.91
C ALA A 26 2.97 14.59 15.26
N SER A 27 2.47 15.54 16.06
CA SER A 27 2.02 16.86 15.60
C SER A 27 3.17 17.87 15.39
N SER A 28 4.43 17.48 15.61
CA SER A 28 5.61 18.28 15.27
C SER A 28 5.96 18.19 13.76
N PRO A 29 6.71 19.15 13.18
CA PRO A 29 7.20 19.06 11.80
C PRO A 29 8.06 17.82 11.51
N GLN A 30 8.58 17.16 12.55
CA GLN A 30 9.29 15.88 12.48
C GLN A 30 8.37 14.65 12.62
N GLY A 31 7.12 14.81 13.05
CA GLY A 31 6.09 13.78 13.27
C GLY A 31 5.17 13.52 12.08
N THR A 32 5.57 13.88 10.87
CA THR A 32 4.76 13.65 9.64
C THR A 32 4.91 12.24 9.06
N LYS A 33 5.53 11.31 9.80
CA LYS A 33 5.92 10.00 9.28
C LYS A 33 5.01 8.90 9.82
N PRO A 34 4.78 7.83 9.02
CA PRO A 34 4.14 6.63 9.51
C PRO A 34 4.92 5.93 10.63
N ASP A 35 4.23 5.09 11.41
CA ASP A 35 4.79 4.40 12.58
C ASP A 35 5.96 3.46 12.20
N ASN A 36 5.89 2.79 11.04
CA ASN A 36 6.97 1.94 10.52
C ASN A 36 8.28 2.65 10.10
N ARG A 37 8.42 3.95 10.39
CA ARG A 37 9.62 4.74 10.03
C ARG A 37 10.67 4.81 11.13
N ASP A 38 10.40 4.23 12.30
CA ASP A 38 11.40 4.04 13.33
C ASP A 38 11.27 2.67 14.02
N THR A 39 11.90 2.52 15.19
CA THR A 39 11.98 1.24 15.90
C THR A 39 11.41 1.34 17.32
N SER A 40 10.39 2.18 17.52
CA SER A 40 9.80 2.45 18.84
C SER A 40 8.28 2.31 18.80
N VAL A 41 7.74 1.53 19.74
CA VAL A 41 6.29 1.45 19.96
C VAL A 41 5.87 2.57 20.91
N ARG A 42 5.05 3.50 20.42
CA ARG A 42 4.64 4.70 21.19
C ARG A 42 3.16 4.75 21.57
N SER A 43 2.33 3.91 20.96
CA SER A 43 0.92 3.84 21.28
C SER A 43 0.45 2.38 21.39
N TYR A 44 -0.66 2.16 22.10
CA TYR A 44 -1.32 0.85 22.09
C TYR A 44 -2.19 0.64 20.85
N ALA A 45 -2.43 1.70 20.06
CA ALA A 45 -3.14 1.59 18.80
C ALA A 45 -2.22 0.97 17.73
N ASP A 46 -0.97 1.42 17.67
CA ASP A 46 0.14 0.88 16.86
C ASP A 46 0.32 -0.64 17.06
N LEU A 47 0.28 -1.13 18.31
CA LEU A 47 0.32 -2.58 18.60
C LEU A 47 -0.86 -3.38 18.04
N LYS A 48 -2.00 -2.75 17.71
CA LYS A 48 -3.16 -3.41 17.11
C LYS A 48 -3.03 -3.55 15.60
N ASP A 49 -2.16 -2.80 14.95
CA ASP A 49 -1.84 -2.97 13.53
C ASP A 49 -0.88 -4.13 13.33
N MET A 50 0.00 -4.35 14.31
CA MET A 50 0.96 -5.45 14.33
C MET A 50 0.32 -6.83 14.46
N SER A 51 0.92 -7.81 13.79
CA SER A 51 0.53 -9.23 13.91
C SER A 51 1.27 -9.90 15.06
N GLN A 52 0.60 -10.74 15.82
CA GLN A 52 1.23 -11.47 16.91
C GLN A 52 1.96 -12.72 16.41
N LEU A 53 3.23 -12.85 16.77
CA LEU A 53 4.03 -14.06 16.64
C LEU A 53 4.25 -14.65 18.03
N VAL A 54 3.66 -15.82 18.29
CA VAL A 54 3.64 -16.41 19.64
C VAL A 54 4.53 -17.64 19.69
N LEU A 55 5.61 -17.56 20.47
CA LEU A 55 6.47 -18.71 20.76
C LEU A 55 6.04 -19.38 22.06
N ARG A 56 5.73 -20.67 21.99
CA ARG A 56 5.42 -21.49 23.16
C ARG A 56 6.53 -22.49 23.41
N THR A 57 7.09 -22.46 24.62
CA THR A 57 8.11 -23.43 25.06
C THR A 57 7.57 -24.26 26.21
N ARG A 58 7.84 -25.57 26.19
CA ARG A 58 7.48 -26.49 27.27
C ARG A 58 8.60 -27.51 27.46
N GLY A 59 9.26 -27.47 28.61
CA GLY A 59 10.34 -28.40 28.90
C GLY A 59 11.18 -28.06 30.15
N PRO A 60 12.20 -28.87 30.44
CA PRO A 60 13.14 -28.61 31.53
C PRO A 60 13.95 -27.35 31.24
N ARG A 61 14.00 -26.40 32.19
CA ARG A 61 14.82 -25.18 32.04
C ARG A 61 16.31 -25.48 31.98
N THR A 62 16.73 -26.63 32.50
CA THR A 62 18.11 -27.10 32.49
C THR A 62 18.65 -27.34 31.08
N ILE A 63 17.81 -27.51 30.05
CA ILE A 63 18.30 -27.63 28.67
C ILE A 63 19.07 -26.38 28.24
N PHE A 64 18.67 -25.19 28.73
CA PHE A 64 19.29 -23.92 28.37
C PHE A 64 20.64 -23.65 29.05
N THR A 65 21.21 -24.62 29.80
CA THR A 65 22.61 -24.54 30.24
C THR A 65 23.59 -24.88 29.12
N GLY A 66 23.19 -25.74 28.19
CA GLY A 66 23.97 -26.14 27.00
C GLY A 66 23.28 -25.83 25.67
N HIS A 67 22.14 -25.14 25.71
CA HIS A 67 21.37 -24.82 24.50
C HIS A 67 20.88 -23.38 24.51
N ARG A 68 20.67 -22.83 23.31
CA ARG A 68 20.06 -21.51 23.11
C ARG A 68 18.91 -21.60 22.12
N LEU A 69 17.87 -20.82 22.39
CA LEU A 69 16.76 -20.64 21.48
C LEU A 69 16.90 -19.29 20.79
N VAL A 70 16.94 -19.30 19.46
CA VAL A 70 17.18 -18.11 18.65
C VAL A 70 16.03 -17.94 17.67
N LEU A 71 15.36 -16.78 17.74
CA LEU A 71 14.44 -16.32 16.69
C LEU A 71 15.24 -15.54 15.67
N HIS A 72 15.08 -15.82 14.38
CA HIS A 72 15.79 -15.15 13.30
C HIS A 72 14.95 -15.02 12.04
N THR A 73 15.37 -14.15 11.13
CA THR A 73 14.73 -13.91 9.83
C THR A 73 15.79 -13.86 8.73
N ASP A 74 15.37 -14.08 7.50
CA ASP A 74 16.24 -14.06 6.34
C ASP A 74 16.79 -12.65 6.07
N TYR A 75 18.07 -12.58 5.73
CA TYR A 75 18.73 -11.31 5.39
C TYR A 75 18.00 -10.56 4.26
N SER A 76 17.49 -11.28 3.27
CA SER A 76 16.79 -10.72 2.10
C SER A 76 15.45 -10.06 2.42
N THR A 77 14.88 -10.30 3.60
CA THR A 77 13.59 -9.74 4.02
C THR A 77 13.67 -8.96 5.33
N ALA A 78 14.85 -8.90 5.96
CA ALA A 78 15.04 -8.26 7.25
C ALA A 78 14.72 -6.76 7.20
N ASP A 79 14.94 -6.09 6.07
CA ASP A 79 14.58 -4.68 5.84
C ASP A 79 13.08 -4.44 5.57
N ARG A 80 12.28 -5.52 5.47
CA ARG A 80 10.84 -5.46 5.21
C ARG A 80 9.97 -5.65 6.46
N VAL A 81 10.57 -5.95 7.61
CA VAL A 81 9.85 -6.27 8.85
C VAL A 81 10.50 -5.63 10.08
N GLY A 82 9.67 -5.24 11.04
CA GLY A 82 10.07 -4.92 12.42
C GLY A 82 9.44 -5.91 13.39
N VAL A 83 10.20 -6.38 14.39
CA VAL A 83 9.68 -7.27 15.43
C VAL A 83 9.98 -6.70 16.81
N PHE A 84 8.96 -6.62 17.64
CA PHE A 84 9.02 -6.04 18.98
C PHE A 84 8.71 -7.06 20.05
N TYR A 85 9.38 -6.92 21.19
CA TYR A 85 9.18 -7.76 22.36
C TYR A 85 9.43 -6.99 23.65
N SER A 86 8.53 -7.14 24.62
CA SER A 86 8.60 -6.48 25.94
C SER A 86 8.85 -7.45 27.10
N GLY A 87 9.05 -8.74 26.82
CA GLY A 87 9.08 -9.75 27.88
C GLY A 87 7.70 -9.92 28.52
N ASN A 88 7.64 -9.78 29.84
CA ASN A 88 6.40 -9.88 30.62
C ASN A 88 5.77 -8.50 30.91
N SER A 89 6.33 -7.42 30.38
CA SER A 89 5.82 -6.07 30.60
C SER A 89 4.79 -5.68 29.56
N MET A 90 3.75 -4.96 29.97
CA MET A 90 2.80 -4.34 29.04
C MET A 90 3.08 -2.84 28.84
N ALA A 91 4.10 -2.27 29.50
CA ALA A 91 4.43 -0.87 29.34
C ALA A 91 5.10 -0.59 27.98
N LEU A 92 4.59 0.38 27.22
CA LEU A 92 5.06 0.73 25.86
C LEU A 92 6.58 0.90 25.77
N LYS A 93 7.18 1.62 26.74
CA LYS A 93 8.64 1.85 26.83
C LYS A 93 9.51 0.58 26.95
N GLU A 94 8.91 -0.55 27.31
CA GLU A 94 9.62 -1.82 27.47
C GLU A 94 9.63 -2.65 26.17
N TYR A 95 8.82 -2.30 25.17
CA TYR A 95 8.88 -2.95 23.85
C TYR A 95 10.18 -2.57 23.16
N LYS A 96 11.00 -3.58 22.89
CA LYS A 96 12.28 -3.42 22.21
C LYS A 96 12.19 -3.99 20.81
N HIS A 97 12.73 -3.26 19.84
CA HIS A 97 12.96 -3.79 18.50
C HIS A 97 14.03 -4.90 18.55
N VAL A 98 13.62 -6.14 18.36
CA VAL A 98 14.44 -7.36 18.52
C VAL A 98 14.88 -7.97 17.20
N LEU A 99 14.10 -7.85 16.13
CA LEU A 99 14.48 -8.26 14.76
C LEU A 99 14.05 -7.22 13.73
N GLY A 100 14.79 -7.13 12.64
CA GLY A 100 14.56 -6.18 11.55
C GLY A 100 15.81 -5.37 11.21
N GLY A 101 15.96 -4.95 9.96
CA GLY A 101 17.13 -4.28 9.42
C GLY A 101 18.43 -5.07 9.68
N LEU A 102 19.32 -4.52 10.49
CA LEU A 102 20.59 -5.17 10.84
C LEU A 102 20.47 -6.22 11.96
N LYS A 103 19.32 -6.30 12.66
CA LYS A 103 19.07 -7.28 13.73
C LYS A 103 18.46 -8.55 13.12
N LEU A 104 19.30 -9.47 12.68
CA LEU A 104 18.86 -10.71 12.02
C LEU A 104 18.46 -11.82 12.99
N SER A 105 18.91 -11.75 14.24
CA SER A 105 18.62 -12.78 15.24
C SER A 105 18.44 -12.21 16.65
N TYR A 106 17.63 -12.88 17.45
CA TYR A 106 17.34 -12.55 18.83
C TYR A 106 17.34 -13.82 19.68
N THR A 107 18.14 -13.81 20.75
CA THR A 107 18.20 -14.94 21.69
C THR A 107 17.10 -14.83 22.73
N ILE A 108 16.28 -15.87 22.80
CA ILE A 108 15.15 -15.98 23.70
C ILE A 108 15.61 -16.68 24.97
N LYS A 109 15.17 -16.17 26.12
CA LYS A 109 15.50 -16.70 27.44
C LYS A 109 14.23 -17.14 28.17
N PRO A 110 13.81 -18.41 28.04
CA PRO A 110 12.63 -18.91 28.74
C PRO A 110 12.78 -18.79 30.26
N SER A 111 11.82 -18.11 30.86
CA SER A 111 11.78 -17.75 32.27
C SER A 111 11.10 -18.82 33.14
N ARG A 112 10.36 -19.76 32.53
CA ARG A 112 9.53 -20.78 33.18
C ARG A 112 9.65 -22.13 32.48
N HIS A 113 9.19 -23.20 33.14
CA HIS A 113 9.09 -24.56 32.54
C HIS A 113 8.10 -24.61 31.37
N GLN A 114 7.09 -23.76 31.44
CA GLN A 114 6.17 -23.44 30.37
C GLN A 114 6.18 -21.92 30.23
N ASP A 115 6.56 -21.44 29.05
CA ASP A 115 6.67 -20.01 28.79
C ASP A 115 6.05 -19.67 27.44
N GLU A 116 5.38 -18.52 27.38
CA GLU A 116 4.76 -17.98 26.17
C GLU A 116 5.33 -16.58 25.93
N SER A 117 6.08 -16.43 24.84
CA SER A 117 6.66 -15.15 24.43
C SER A 117 5.87 -14.61 23.25
N ILE A 118 5.21 -13.47 23.45
CA ILE A 118 4.39 -12.81 22.44
C ILE A 118 5.22 -11.70 21.80
N PHE A 119 5.54 -11.86 20.53
CA PHE A 119 6.21 -10.87 19.69
C PHE A 119 5.15 -10.14 18.85
N TYR A 120 5.39 -8.87 18.58
CA TYR A 120 4.55 -8.07 17.69
C TYR A 120 5.34 -7.76 16.44
N VAL A 121 4.75 -8.03 15.28
CA VAL A 121 5.41 -7.95 13.96
C VAL A 121 4.70 -6.89 13.13
N GLU A 122 5.47 -5.96 12.57
CA GLU A 122 4.99 -4.97 11.61
C GLU A 122 5.65 -5.17 10.24
N GLY A 123 4.92 -4.83 9.18
CA GLY A 123 5.48 -4.69 7.84
C GLY A 123 6.01 -3.30 7.57
N LEU A 124 7.17 -3.22 6.93
CA LEU A 124 7.84 -1.96 6.58
C LEU A 124 7.70 -1.60 5.10
N SER A 125 7.24 -2.54 4.27
CA SER A 125 7.12 -2.37 2.82
C SER A 125 5.98 -3.20 2.27
N PHE A 126 5.25 -2.62 1.32
CA PHE A 126 4.28 -3.34 0.50
C PHE A 126 4.96 -4.30 -0.47
N PRO A 127 4.24 -5.32 -0.99
CA PRO A 127 4.68 -6.08 -2.14
C PRO A 127 5.09 -5.15 -3.30
N ASP A 128 6.20 -5.45 -3.95
CA ASP A 128 6.75 -4.68 -5.06
C ASP A 128 7.59 -5.59 -5.99
N VAL A 129 8.18 -5.04 -7.04
CA VAL A 129 8.96 -5.80 -8.05
C VAL A 129 10.12 -6.59 -7.47
N ASP A 130 10.72 -6.08 -6.40
CA ASP A 130 11.84 -6.68 -5.69
C ASP A 130 11.40 -7.46 -4.45
N PHE A 131 10.09 -7.51 -4.15
CA PHE A 131 9.58 -8.11 -2.94
C PHE A 131 8.21 -8.77 -3.15
N SER A 132 8.19 -10.11 -3.10
CA SER A 132 6.98 -10.93 -3.29
C SER A 132 5.88 -10.74 -2.23
N GLY A 133 6.17 -10.00 -1.16
CA GLY A 133 5.32 -9.87 0.02
C GLY A 133 5.45 -11.03 1.03
N LEU A 134 6.27 -12.06 0.78
CA LEU A 134 6.47 -13.15 1.72
C LEU A 134 7.67 -12.91 2.63
N VAL A 135 7.49 -13.14 3.93
CA VAL A 135 8.56 -13.06 4.94
C VAL A 135 8.50 -14.27 5.85
N ALA A 136 9.66 -14.82 6.20
CA ALA A 136 9.78 -15.99 7.05
C ALA A 136 10.45 -15.63 8.38
N PHE A 137 9.95 -16.23 9.46
CA PHE A 137 10.57 -16.19 10.77
C PHE A 137 10.85 -17.62 11.22
N HIS A 138 12.05 -17.82 11.75
CA HIS A 138 12.55 -19.12 12.14
C HIS A 138 12.87 -19.11 13.62
N VAL A 139 12.54 -20.20 14.31
CA VAL A 139 12.99 -20.43 15.68
C VAL A 139 13.90 -21.65 15.66
N THR A 140 15.16 -21.47 16.05
CA THR A 140 16.17 -22.54 16.05
C THR A 140 16.67 -22.81 17.46
N LEU A 141 16.63 -24.08 17.87
CA LEU A 141 17.32 -24.58 19.05
C LEU A 141 18.74 -24.96 18.66
N LEU A 142 19.72 -24.26 19.22
CA LEU A 142 21.14 -24.47 19.01
C LEU A 142 21.73 -25.19 20.21
N GLU A 143 22.58 -26.19 19.96
CA GLU A 143 23.49 -26.76 20.95
C GLU A 143 24.74 -25.87 21.04
N SER A 144 25.03 -25.37 22.24
CA SER A 144 26.30 -24.72 22.54
C SER A 144 27.21 -25.78 23.15
N PRO A 145 28.33 -26.15 22.52
CA PRO A 145 29.29 -27.06 23.13
C PRO A 145 29.80 -26.44 24.44
N GLU A 146 29.78 -27.25 25.51
CA GLU A 146 30.17 -26.79 26.84
C GLU A 146 31.57 -26.15 26.81
N LYS A 147 31.73 -25.01 27.49
CA LYS A 147 33.06 -24.60 27.93
C LYS A 147 33.54 -25.71 28.87
N VAL A 148 34.35 -26.63 28.37
CA VAL A 148 35.13 -27.55 29.21
C VAL A 148 36.07 -26.67 30.03
N SER A 149 35.61 -26.26 31.21
CA SER A 149 36.46 -25.66 32.21
C SER A 149 37.44 -26.74 32.63
N ALA A 150 38.69 -26.61 32.19
CA ALA A 150 39.78 -27.48 32.61
C ALA A 150 39.95 -27.38 34.13
N VAL A 151 39.31 -28.29 34.84
CA VAL A 151 39.64 -28.69 36.20
C VAL A 151 41.05 -29.30 36.16
N GLY A 152 41.95 -28.73 36.95
CA GLY A 152 43.16 -29.41 37.43
C GLY A 152 44.40 -29.34 36.52
N ARG A 153 45.27 -28.36 36.78
CA ARG A 153 46.73 -28.61 36.73
C ARG A 153 47.36 -28.21 38.05
N VAL A 154 47.70 -29.26 38.80
CA VAL A 154 48.66 -29.26 39.91
C VAL A 154 50.00 -28.74 39.38
N GLY A 155 50.70 -27.96 40.22
CA GLY A 155 51.88 -27.19 39.82
C GLY A 155 53.10 -28.02 39.43
N MET A 156 54.04 -27.34 38.75
CA MET A 156 55.46 -27.60 38.85
C MET A 156 56.26 -26.35 38.45
N SER A 157 57.38 -26.19 39.12
CA SER A 157 58.28 -25.04 39.24
C SER A 157 59.17 -24.76 38.04
N HIS A 158 59.61 -23.49 37.94
CA HIS A 158 60.87 -22.95 37.41
C HIS A 158 61.42 -23.43 36.06
N TYR A 159 61.65 -22.50 35.12
CA TYR A 159 62.95 -22.25 34.45
C TYR A 159 62.90 -20.90 33.68
N LYS A 160 64.04 -20.18 33.68
CA LYS A 160 64.30 -18.94 32.91
C LYS A 160 64.82 -19.29 31.51
N GLY A 161 64.40 -18.54 30.49
CA GLY A 161 65.03 -18.52 29.17
C GLY A 161 64.28 -17.58 28.22
N GLU A 162 64.99 -16.61 27.65
CA GLU A 162 64.50 -15.63 26.67
C GLU A 162 64.28 -16.30 25.30
N GLU A 163 63.13 -16.05 24.66
CA GLU A 163 62.91 -16.38 23.25
C GLU A 163 62.14 -15.27 22.50
N ILE A 164 62.49 -15.17 21.23
CA ILE A 164 62.11 -14.22 20.18
C ILE A 164 60.63 -14.41 19.79
N PRO A 165 59.82 -13.35 19.53
CA PRO A 165 58.42 -13.53 19.19
C PRO A 165 58.24 -13.84 17.69
N ASN A 166 57.87 -15.08 17.36
CA ASN A 166 57.24 -15.41 16.09
C ASN A 166 55.99 -16.29 16.31
N LEU A 167 54.83 -15.69 16.02
CA LEU A 167 53.60 -16.26 15.47
C LEU A 167 53.13 -17.65 15.93
N VAL A 168 52.19 -17.68 16.88
CA VAL A 168 50.97 -18.54 16.81
C VAL A 168 49.84 -17.79 17.54
N PRO A 169 48.72 -17.41 16.90
CA PRO A 169 47.51 -17.12 17.65
C PRO A 169 46.99 -18.46 18.21
N SER A 170 46.99 -18.61 19.53
CA SER A 170 46.30 -19.70 20.20
C SER A 170 44.80 -19.50 19.99
N SER A 171 44.23 -20.05 18.91
CA SER A 171 42.79 -20.08 18.73
C SER A 171 42.20 -21.05 19.76
N PRO A 172 41.30 -20.59 20.65
CA PRO A 172 40.31 -21.50 21.18
C PRO A 172 39.48 -21.94 19.97
N GLN A 173 39.40 -23.24 19.75
CA GLN A 173 38.55 -23.88 18.75
C GLN A 173 37.22 -23.11 18.66
N ASP A 174 36.95 -22.54 17.48
CA ASP A 174 35.65 -21.99 17.11
C ASP A 174 34.64 -23.13 17.19
N LEU A 175 34.09 -23.29 18.38
CA LEU A 175 33.11 -24.27 18.72
C LEU A 175 31.80 -23.83 18.05
N LEU A 176 31.61 -24.29 16.81
CA LEU A 176 30.43 -24.02 16.01
C LEU A 176 29.18 -24.52 16.75
N GLU A 177 28.26 -23.61 17.06
CA GLU A 177 26.93 -23.97 17.56
C GLU A 177 26.21 -24.84 16.52
N THR A 178 25.60 -25.94 16.94
CA THR A 178 24.96 -26.91 16.04
C THR A 178 23.43 -26.79 16.13
N PRO A 179 22.70 -26.58 15.02
CA PRO A 179 21.24 -26.55 15.04
C PRO A 179 20.66 -27.95 15.29
N ILE A 180 19.85 -28.07 16.33
CA ILE A 180 19.14 -29.32 16.68
C ILE A 180 17.76 -29.36 16.02
N PHE A 181 17.05 -28.23 16.04
CA PHE A 181 15.69 -28.13 15.56
C PHE A 181 15.41 -26.72 15.07
N THR A 182 14.69 -26.60 13.95
CA THR A 182 14.19 -25.34 13.43
C THR A 182 12.72 -25.49 13.07
N ASP A 183 11.90 -24.58 13.58
CA ASP A 183 10.53 -24.38 13.11
C ASP A 183 10.42 -23.04 12.37
N THR A 184 9.43 -22.89 11.50
CA THR A 184 9.28 -21.72 10.62
C THR A 184 7.83 -21.34 10.45
N VAL A 185 7.55 -20.04 10.44
CA VAL A 185 6.27 -19.47 10.03
C VAL A 185 6.49 -18.51 8.87
N VAL A 186 5.52 -18.46 7.96
CA VAL A 186 5.56 -17.57 6.78
C VAL A 186 4.37 -16.62 6.85
N PHE A 187 4.66 -15.32 6.75
CA PHE A 187 3.67 -14.27 6.65
C PHE A 187 3.61 -13.76 5.20
N ARG A 188 2.42 -13.28 4.81
CA ARG A 188 2.23 -12.47 3.60
C ARG A 188 1.85 -11.04 3.99
N MET A 189 2.55 -10.08 3.41
CA MET A 189 2.15 -8.67 3.46
C MET A 189 0.79 -8.49 2.80
N ALA A 190 -0.13 -7.82 3.50
CA ALA A 190 -1.40 -7.41 2.93
C ALA A 190 -1.14 -6.46 1.75
N PRO A 191 -1.74 -6.73 0.57
CA PRO A 191 -1.62 -5.83 -0.57
C PRO A 191 -2.44 -4.55 -0.34
N TRP A 192 -2.08 -3.49 -1.05
CA TRP A 192 -2.95 -2.32 -1.19
C TRP A 192 -4.08 -2.63 -2.18
N ILE A 193 -5.32 -2.28 -1.82
CA ILE A 193 -6.54 -2.63 -2.57
C ILE A 193 -7.39 -1.39 -2.81
N MET A 194 -7.75 -1.12 -4.07
CA MET A 194 -8.64 -0.04 -4.49
C MET A 194 -10.12 -0.36 -4.31
N THR A 195 -10.97 0.66 -4.24
CA THR A 195 -12.42 0.53 -4.14
C THR A 195 -13.13 1.03 -5.41
N PRO A 196 -14.00 0.24 -6.07
CA PRO A 196 -14.74 0.69 -7.25
C PRO A 196 -15.89 1.63 -6.88
N ASN A 197 -16.30 2.48 -7.83
CA ASN A 197 -17.44 3.42 -7.73
C ASN A 197 -18.80 2.76 -7.41
N THR A 198 -18.87 1.42 -7.43
CA THR A 198 -20.07 0.66 -7.03
C THR A 198 -20.21 0.42 -5.53
N LEU A 199 -19.17 0.72 -4.74
CA LEU A 199 -19.26 0.66 -3.28
C LEU A 199 -19.95 1.91 -2.73
N ALA A 200 -20.51 1.79 -1.52
CA ALA A 200 -21.11 2.93 -0.84
C ALA A 200 -20.01 3.95 -0.47
N PRO A 201 -20.20 5.24 -0.76
CA PRO A 201 -19.22 6.27 -0.41
C PRO A 201 -19.17 6.47 1.10
N LEU A 202 -17.97 6.67 1.64
CA LEU A 202 -17.74 6.92 3.08
C LEU A 202 -17.36 8.36 3.37
N GLU A 203 -16.72 9.04 2.43
CA GLU A 203 -16.36 10.45 2.51
C GLU A 203 -16.13 11.00 1.10
N VAL A 204 -16.46 12.28 0.88
CA VAL A 204 -16.19 13.02 -0.36
C VAL A 204 -15.16 14.11 -0.09
N PHE A 205 -14.23 14.30 -1.00
CA PHE A 205 -13.21 15.34 -0.92
C PHE A 205 -13.38 16.36 -2.05
N VAL A 206 -13.24 17.66 -1.73
CA VAL A 206 -13.30 18.73 -2.74
C VAL A 206 -12.37 19.90 -2.37
N CYS A 207 -11.71 20.50 -3.35
CA CYS A 207 -10.93 21.72 -3.14
C CYS A 207 -11.83 22.97 -3.20
N SER A 208 -11.68 23.85 -2.21
CA SER A 208 -12.15 25.23 -2.32
C SER A 208 -11.04 26.08 -2.95
N VAL A 209 -11.28 26.61 -4.14
CA VAL A 209 -10.35 27.49 -4.88
C VAL A 209 -11.04 28.82 -5.22
N GLU A 210 -10.34 29.71 -5.90
CA GLU A 210 -10.95 30.95 -6.37
C GLU A 210 -12.10 30.66 -7.35
N ASN A 211 -13.21 31.37 -7.20
CA ASN A 211 -14.36 31.34 -8.11
C ASN A 211 -15.12 29.99 -8.25
N ASN A 212 -15.05 29.08 -7.26
CA ASN A 212 -15.80 27.81 -7.28
C ASN A 212 -16.80 27.59 -6.14
N LYS A 213 -17.19 28.65 -5.42
CA LYS A 213 -18.06 28.55 -4.23
C LYS A 213 -19.39 27.82 -4.51
N ASP A 214 -20.04 28.14 -5.63
CA ASP A 214 -21.32 27.52 -6.00
C ASP A 214 -21.15 26.03 -6.33
N PHE A 215 -20.03 25.65 -6.94
CA PHE A 215 -19.68 24.25 -7.18
C PHE A 215 -19.48 23.48 -5.87
N VAL A 216 -18.71 24.04 -4.92
CA VAL A 216 -18.51 23.42 -3.60
C VAL A 216 -19.85 23.28 -2.85
N ALA A 217 -20.75 24.26 -2.95
CA ALA A 217 -22.08 24.19 -2.36
C ALA A 217 -22.94 23.07 -3.00
N ALA A 218 -22.86 22.89 -4.32
CA ALA A 218 -23.56 21.81 -5.02
C ALA A 218 -23.01 20.42 -4.62
N VAL A 219 -21.68 20.26 -4.53
CA VAL A 219 -21.06 19.02 -4.05
C VAL A 219 -21.49 18.70 -2.62
N ARG A 220 -21.58 19.72 -1.75
CA ARG A 220 -22.11 19.55 -0.38
C ARG A 220 -23.55 19.05 -0.38
N ALA A 221 -24.44 19.67 -1.16
CA ALA A 221 -25.83 19.21 -1.25
C ALA A 221 -25.94 17.76 -1.76
N MET A 222 -25.07 17.36 -2.70
CA MET A 222 -24.97 15.98 -3.17
C MET A 222 -24.51 15.03 -2.05
N ALA A 223 -23.43 15.38 -1.35
CA ALA A 223 -22.90 14.60 -0.24
C ALA A 223 -23.92 14.44 0.91
N ASP A 224 -24.63 15.53 1.27
CA ASP A 224 -25.71 15.52 2.27
C ASP A 224 -26.85 14.58 1.85
N SER A 225 -27.24 14.61 0.57
CA SER A 225 -28.27 13.71 0.01
C SER A 225 -27.83 12.25 0.04
N ALA A 226 -26.55 11.99 -0.18
CA ALA A 226 -25.93 10.67 -0.08
C ALA A 226 -25.63 10.24 1.36
N LYS A 227 -25.85 11.12 2.36
CA LYS A 227 -25.47 10.93 3.77
C LYS A 227 -23.99 10.63 3.95
N CYS A 228 -23.17 11.27 3.12
CA CYS A 228 -21.74 11.10 3.07
C CYS A 228 -21.04 12.35 3.64
N PRO A 229 -20.12 12.22 4.60
CA PRO A 229 -19.24 13.31 5.02
C PRO A 229 -18.54 14.01 3.85
N LEU A 230 -18.34 15.31 3.98
CA LEU A 230 -17.59 16.12 3.01
C LEU A 230 -16.40 16.79 3.68
N THR A 231 -15.20 16.50 3.19
CA THR A 231 -13.97 17.22 3.54
C THR A 231 -13.62 18.23 2.46
N VAL A 232 -13.53 19.51 2.85
CA VAL A 232 -13.16 20.61 1.95
C VAL A 232 -11.70 20.98 2.18
N CYS A 233 -10.86 20.78 1.17
CA CYS A 233 -9.46 21.22 1.17
C CYS A 233 -9.38 22.74 0.93
N PRO A 234 -8.91 23.54 1.90
CA PRO A 234 -8.88 24.99 1.79
C PRO A 234 -7.75 25.47 0.86
N ALA A 235 -7.89 26.70 0.34
CA ALA A 235 -6.92 27.32 -0.56
C ALA A 235 -5.46 27.35 -0.03
N LEU A 236 -5.29 27.42 1.29
CA LEU A 236 -3.98 27.38 1.94
C LEU A 236 -3.25 26.05 1.71
N ASP A 237 -4.01 24.94 1.72
CA ASP A 237 -3.45 23.60 1.56
C ASP A 237 -3.36 23.22 0.07
N ASN A 238 -4.35 23.61 -0.74
CA ASN A 238 -4.40 23.25 -2.15
C ASN A 238 -3.61 24.17 -3.09
N ARG A 239 -3.24 25.39 -2.68
CA ARG A 239 -2.47 26.34 -3.50
C ARG A 239 -3.09 26.59 -4.89
N GLN A 240 -4.42 26.70 -4.94
CA GLN A 240 -5.25 26.84 -6.16
C GLN A 240 -5.32 25.60 -7.06
N ASP A 241 -4.72 24.49 -6.65
CA ASP A 241 -4.90 23.21 -7.31
C ASP A 241 -6.28 22.64 -6.97
N ARG A 242 -7.10 22.45 -8.00
CA ARG A 242 -8.48 22.01 -7.85
C ARG A 242 -8.66 20.51 -8.10
N TRP A 243 -7.63 19.83 -8.58
CA TRP A 243 -7.71 18.48 -9.11
C TRP A 243 -7.40 17.45 -8.01
N ILE A 244 -8.30 17.34 -7.03
CA ILE A 244 -8.10 16.45 -5.88
C ILE A 244 -8.07 14.96 -6.26
N GLN A 245 -8.73 14.59 -7.37
CA GLN A 245 -8.68 13.26 -7.98
C GLN A 245 -7.27 12.89 -8.47
N ASP A 246 -6.48 13.89 -8.89
CA ASP A 246 -5.22 13.62 -9.58
C ASP A 246 -4.07 13.32 -8.61
N GLU A 247 -4.14 13.82 -7.38
CA GLU A 247 -3.03 13.73 -6.43
C GLU A 247 -3.04 12.41 -5.65
N MET A 248 -4.20 11.79 -5.45
CA MET A 248 -4.31 10.66 -4.54
C MET A 248 -5.46 9.73 -4.89
N GLU A 249 -5.28 8.46 -4.52
CA GLU A 249 -6.24 7.38 -4.72
C GLU A 249 -6.47 6.68 -3.39
N PHE A 250 -7.73 6.36 -3.08
CA PHE A 250 -8.08 5.74 -1.81
C PHE A 250 -8.15 4.23 -1.95
N GLY A 251 -7.35 3.54 -1.15
CA GLY A 251 -7.44 2.09 -0.99
C GLY A 251 -7.50 1.69 0.47
N TYR A 252 -7.29 0.41 0.73
CA TYR A 252 -7.22 -0.14 2.07
C TYR A 252 -6.25 -1.33 2.13
N ILE A 253 -5.86 -1.68 3.35
CA ILE A 253 -5.18 -2.94 3.66
C ILE A 253 -5.98 -3.71 4.70
N GLN A 254 -5.87 -5.04 4.67
CA GLN A 254 -6.70 -5.90 5.50
C GLN A 254 -5.93 -7.13 6.00
N ALA A 255 -6.07 -7.38 7.29
CA ALA A 255 -5.69 -8.60 7.98
C ALA A 255 -6.86 -9.09 8.86
N PRO A 256 -6.85 -10.35 9.33
CA PRO A 256 -7.92 -10.87 10.18
C PRO A 256 -8.17 -10.06 11.46
N HIS A 257 -7.13 -9.39 12.00
CA HIS A 257 -7.20 -8.63 13.25
C HIS A 257 -7.45 -7.13 13.08
N LYS A 258 -7.25 -6.57 11.88
CA LYS A 258 -7.32 -5.13 11.62
C LYS A 258 -7.51 -4.82 10.13
N THR A 259 -8.25 -3.76 9.82
CA THR A 259 -8.43 -3.20 8.48
C THR A 259 -8.45 -1.69 8.60
N PHE A 260 -7.73 -0.99 7.72
CA PHE A 260 -7.74 0.47 7.68
C PHE A 260 -7.48 1.01 6.26
N PRO A 261 -8.01 2.19 5.91
CA PRO A 261 -7.76 2.84 4.63
C PRO A 261 -6.31 3.29 4.48
N VAL A 262 -5.79 3.26 3.26
CA VAL A 262 -4.44 3.71 2.92
C VAL A 262 -4.51 4.58 1.68
N VAL A 263 -4.09 5.84 1.79
CA VAL A 263 -3.98 6.75 0.65
C VAL A 263 -2.75 6.40 -0.17
N PHE A 264 -2.94 6.18 -1.47
CA PHE A 264 -1.86 6.12 -2.43
C PHE A 264 -1.68 7.52 -3.02
N ASP A 265 -0.51 8.10 -2.77
CA ASP A 265 -0.12 9.45 -3.18
C ASP A 265 0.66 9.41 -4.50
N SER A 266 0.15 10.15 -5.48
CA SER A 266 0.66 10.20 -6.86
C SER A 266 1.97 10.98 -6.93
N PRO A 267 2.92 10.58 -7.81
CA PRO A 267 4.11 11.39 -8.08
C PRO A 267 3.83 12.67 -8.89
N ARG A 268 2.55 13.05 -9.08
CA ARG A 268 2.13 14.30 -9.72
C ARG A 268 2.77 15.53 -9.06
N ASP A 269 2.91 15.52 -7.74
CA ASP A 269 3.56 16.55 -6.92
C ASP A 269 3.09 17.98 -7.27
N GLY A 270 1.77 18.16 -7.37
CA GLY A 270 1.15 19.43 -7.76
C GLY A 270 0.98 20.42 -6.61
N GLY A 271 -0.04 21.28 -6.69
CA GLY A 271 -0.40 22.16 -5.58
C GLY A 271 -0.98 21.39 -4.38
N LEU A 272 -1.28 20.10 -4.54
CA LEU A 272 -1.78 19.21 -3.49
C LEU A 272 -0.70 18.28 -2.87
N VAL A 273 0.58 18.38 -3.25
CA VAL A 273 1.68 17.47 -2.82
C VAL A 273 1.78 17.18 -1.32
N ASP A 274 1.33 18.11 -0.49
CA ASP A 274 1.41 17.95 0.96
C ASP A 274 0.11 17.39 1.56
N PHE A 275 -1.00 17.41 0.82
CA PHE A 275 -2.33 17.13 1.34
C PHE A 275 -2.46 15.69 1.85
N PRO A 276 -2.02 14.64 1.11
CA PRO A 276 -2.09 13.27 1.62
C PRO A 276 -1.33 13.08 2.94
N VAL A 277 -0.12 13.63 3.06
CA VAL A 277 0.69 13.49 4.29
C VAL A 277 0.21 14.37 5.44
N LYS A 278 -0.24 15.61 5.17
CA LYS A 278 -0.60 16.56 6.22
C LYS A 278 -2.04 16.44 6.70
N ARG A 279 -2.95 15.96 5.85
CA ARG A 279 -4.40 15.96 6.12
C ARG A 279 -5.03 14.56 6.13
N ILE A 280 -4.46 13.59 5.42
CA ILE A 280 -5.04 12.25 5.30
C ILE A 280 -4.32 11.26 6.22
N LEU A 281 -2.98 11.18 6.17
CA LEU A 281 -2.19 10.34 7.07
C LEU A 281 -2.47 10.67 8.54
N GLY A 282 -2.89 9.68 9.29
CA GLY A 282 -3.27 9.83 10.70
C GLY A 282 -3.57 8.49 11.35
N PRO A 283 -4.18 8.51 12.55
CA PRO A 283 -4.62 7.30 13.24
C PRO A 283 -5.58 6.49 12.38
N ASP A 284 -5.34 5.20 12.22
CA ASP A 284 -6.12 4.30 11.36
C ASP A 284 -6.24 4.77 9.89
N PHE A 285 -5.29 5.57 9.39
CA PHE A 285 -5.26 5.99 7.98
C PHE A 285 -3.83 6.00 7.44
N GLY A 286 -3.50 4.99 6.64
CA GLY A 286 -2.17 4.75 6.13
C GLY A 286 -1.78 5.61 4.93
N TYR A 287 -0.49 5.64 4.63
CA TYR A 287 0.10 6.36 3.51
C TYR A 287 1.08 5.48 2.72
N VAL A 288 0.99 5.55 1.39
CA VAL A 288 1.98 4.96 0.48
C VAL A 288 2.19 5.89 -0.71
N SER A 289 3.41 5.93 -1.25
CA SER A 289 3.72 6.63 -2.51
C SER A 289 4.79 5.88 -3.30
N ARG A 290 4.89 6.19 -4.59
CA ARG A 290 5.96 5.71 -5.48
C ARG A 290 6.54 6.88 -6.24
N LYS A 291 7.85 7.07 -6.16
CA LYS A 291 8.54 8.14 -6.88
C LYS A 291 8.62 7.81 -8.36
N ALA A 292 8.56 8.84 -9.19
CA ALA A 292 8.83 8.78 -10.62
C ALA A 292 10.22 9.41 -10.91
N PRO A 293 11.34 8.66 -10.77
CA PRO A 293 12.68 9.22 -10.93
C PRO A 293 12.98 9.74 -12.35
N GLU A 294 12.29 9.18 -13.35
CA GLU A 294 12.37 9.62 -14.76
C GLU A 294 11.44 10.81 -15.06
N GLY A 295 10.74 11.34 -14.05
CA GLY A 295 9.72 12.37 -14.15
C GLY A 295 8.30 11.79 -14.23
N ALA A 296 7.33 12.55 -13.71
CA ALA A 296 5.91 12.26 -13.84
C ALA A 296 5.34 12.91 -15.12
N SER A 297 4.38 12.23 -15.74
CA SER A 297 3.61 12.71 -16.88
C SER A 297 2.16 12.97 -16.48
N GLY A 298 1.35 13.53 -17.39
CA GLY A 298 -0.09 13.65 -17.16
C GLY A 298 -0.79 12.31 -16.85
N LEU A 299 -0.24 11.18 -17.30
CA LEU A 299 -0.78 9.84 -17.03
C LEU A 299 -0.46 9.31 -15.62
N ASP A 300 0.34 10.03 -14.84
CA ASP A 300 0.63 9.73 -13.44
C ASP A 300 -0.39 10.34 -12.48
N SER A 301 -1.21 11.29 -12.93
CA SER A 301 -2.39 11.74 -12.18
C SER A 301 -3.39 10.60 -11.99
N PHE A 302 -4.00 10.51 -10.82
CA PHE A 302 -4.85 9.37 -10.47
C PHE A 302 -6.31 9.43 -10.98
N GLY A 303 -6.72 10.47 -11.71
CA GLY A 303 -7.84 10.35 -12.67
C GLY A 303 -7.57 9.30 -13.76
N ASN A 304 -6.31 8.93 -13.98
CA ASN A 304 -5.88 7.86 -14.87
C ASN A 304 -5.79 6.46 -14.19
N LEU A 305 -6.23 6.33 -12.94
CA LEU A 305 -6.16 5.10 -12.14
C LEU A 305 -7.54 4.78 -11.56
N GLU A 306 -8.22 3.79 -12.14
CA GLU A 306 -9.57 3.38 -11.72
C GLU A 306 -9.60 1.89 -11.39
N VAL A 307 -10.73 1.39 -10.90
CA VAL A 307 -10.92 -0.05 -10.70
C VAL A 307 -12.32 -0.50 -11.09
N SER A 308 -12.40 -1.62 -11.81
CA SER A 308 -13.69 -2.22 -12.15
C SER A 308 -14.41 -2.77 -10.91
N PRO A 309 -15.74 -2.91 -10.95
CA PRO A 309 -16.44 -3.76 -9.99
C PRO A 309 -16.00 -5.23 -10.09
N PRO A 310 -16.40 -6.08 -9.13
CA PRO A 310 -16.13 -7.53 -9.20
C PRO A 310 -16.65 -8.17 -10.49
N VAL A 311 -15.81 -8.99 -11.12
CA VAL A 311 -16.13 -9.63 -12.42
C VAL A 311 -15.58 -11.04 -12.52
N SER A 312 -16.24 -11.88 -13.31
CA SER A 312 -15.70 -13.16 -13.78
C SER A 312 -15.43 -13.09 -15.28
N VAL A 313 -14.24 -13.49 -15.69
CA VAL A 313 -13.76 -13.47 -17.08
C VAL A 313 -13.27 -14.86 -17.45
N GLN A 314 -13.95 -15.52 -18.40
CA GLN A 314 -13.56 -16.85 -18.91
C GLN A 314 -13.28 -17.89 -17.80
N GLY A 315 -14.12 -17.91 -16.75
CA GLY A 315 -14.00 -18.84 -15.61
C GLY A 315 -13.03 -18.39 -14.52
N LYS A 316 -12.25 -17.33 -14.71
CA LYS A 316 -11.44 -16.70 -13.65
C LYS A 316 -12.22 -15.62 -12.94
N GLU A 317 -12.27 -15.69 -11.62
CA GLU A 317 -12.91 -14.68 -10.77
C GLU A 317 -11.93 -13.58 -10.36
N TYR A 318 -12.43 -12.35 -10.37
CA TYR A 318 -11.78 -11.15 -9.85
C TYR A 318 -12.74 -10.53 -8.81
N PRO A 319 -12.79 -11.08 -7.59
CA PRO A 319 -13.78 -10.70 -6.58
C PRO A 319 -13.58 -9.27 -6.05
N LEU A 320 -12.39 -8.70 -6.25
CA LEU A 320 -12.05 -7.31 -5.91
C LEU A 320 -12.02 -6.41 -7.15
N GLY A 321 -12.48 -6.90 -8.31
CA GLY A 321 -12.37 -6.20 -9.57
C GLY A 321 -10.96 -6.19 -10.16
N ARG A 322 -10.73 -5.33 -11.15
CA ARG A 322 -9.45 -5.17 -11.83
C ARG A 322 -9.12 -3.69 -11.98
N ILE A 323 -7.90 -3.33 -11.59
CA ILE A 323 -7.38 -1.98 -11.78
C ILE A 323 -7.33 -1.67 -13.29
N LEU A 324 -7.69 -0.46 -13.65
CA LEU A 324 -7.69 0.08 -15.01
C LEU A 324 -6.72 1.26 -15.03
N ILE A 325 -5.80 1.28 -15.99
CA ILE A 325 -4.77 2.32 -16.12
C ILE A 325 -4.74 2.79 -17.57
N GLY A 326 -4.80 4.09 -17.82
CA GLY A 326 -4.63 4.61 -19.17
C GLY A 326 -3.17 4.67 -19.62
N SER A 327 -2.94 4.40 -20.90
CA SER A 327 -1.63 4.27 -21.52
C SER A 327 -1.68 4.62 -23.01
N SER A 328 -0.51 4.64 -23.65
CA SER A 328 -0.35 4.79 -25.10
C SER A 328 -0.63 3.49 -25.84
N PHE A 329 -0.98 3.60 -27.13
CA PHE A 329 -1.18 2.42 -27.97
C PHE A 329 0.15 1.63 -28.10
N PRO A 330 0.18 0.29 -27.93
CA PRO A 330 1.42 -0.47 -27.75
C PRO A 330 2.50 -0.31 -28.83
N ARG A 331 2.11 0.04 -30.06
CA ARG A 331 3.01 0.10 -31.24
C ARG A 331 3.60 1.46 -31.56
N PHE A 332 3.07 2.55 -31.01
CA PHE A 332 3.39 3.91 -31.49
C PHE A 332 4.26 4.72 -30.54
N GLY A 333 4.62 4.17 -29.37
CA GLY A 333 5.17 4.98 -28.28
C GLY A 333 4.12 5.98 -27.77
N GLY A 334 4.48 6.78 -26.76
CA GLY A 334 3.59 7.78 -26.19
C GLY A 334 3.75 7.89 -24.69
N ARG A 335 2.87 8.67 -24.05
CA ARG A 335 2.88 8.83 -22.59
C ARG A 335 2.53 7.49 -21.95
N ARG A 336 3.08 7.23 -20.77
CA ARG A 336 2.75 6.08 -19.92
C ARG A 336 2.83 6.50 -18.45
N MET A 337 2.02 5.87 -17.61
CA MET A 337 2.20 5.92 -16.16
C MET A 337 3.62 5.46 -15.81
N ALA A 338 4.25 6.12 -14.84
CA ALA A 338 5.58 5.84 -14.35
C ALA A 338 5.70 4.36 -13.99
N LYS A 339 6.81 3.77 -14.43
CA LYS A 339 7.07 2.34 -14.27
C LYS A 339 6.94 1.90 -12.81
N ALA A 340 7.47 2.68 -11.86
CA ALA A 340 7.40 2.38 -10.44
C ALA A 340 5.96 2.32 -9.88
N VAL A 341 5.06 3.19 -10.35
CA VAL A 341 3.64 3.17 -9.95
C VAL A 341 2.96 1.94 -10.54
N LYS A 342 3.12 1.71 -11.84
CA LYS A 342 2.53 0.53 -12.52
C LYS A 342 3.01 -0.79 -11.92
N ASP A 343 4.31 -0.89 -11.68
CA ASP A 343 4.97 -2.05 -11.09
C ASP A 343 4.44 -2.37 -9.68
N PHE A 344 4.28 -1.32 -8.85
CA PHE A 344 3.65 -1.45 -7.54
C PHE A 344 2.23 -2.01 -7.66
N LEU A 345 1.38 -1.46 -8.54
CA LEU A 345 0.00 -1.93 -8.72
C LEU A 345 -0.06 -3.40 -9.21
N ILE A 346 0.87 -3.81 -10.08
CA ILE A 346 0.98 -5.20 -10.54
C ILE A 346 1.39 -6.12 -9.37
N ALA A 347 2.35 -5.69 -8.54
CA ALA A 347 2.86 -6.48 -7.42
C ALA A 347 1.82 -6.78 -6.33
N GLN A 348 0.74 -6.00 -6.27
CA GLN A 348 -0.37 -6.25 -5.34
C GLN A 348 -1.17 -7.51 -5.69
N GLN A 349 -1.11 -7.98 -6.95
CA GLN A 349 -1.70 -9.22 -7.49
C GLN A 349 -3.24 -9.30 -7.49
N VAL A 350 -3.90 -8.81 -6.45
CA VAL A 350 -5.31 -9.11 -6.14
C VAL A 350 -6.33 -8.37 -7.02
N GLN A 351 -5.92 -7.28 -7.67
CA GLN A 351 -6.71 -6.53 -8.65
C GLN A 351 -6.01 -6.40 -10.02
N ALA A 352 -5.21 -7.41 -10.39
CA ALA A 352 -4.45 -7.55 -11.65
C ALA A 352 -4.76 -6.49 -12.75
N PRO A 353 -3.93 -5.44 -12.89
CA PRO A 353 -4.23 -4.29 -13.75
C PRO A 353 -4.51 -4.62 -15.23
N VAL A 354 -5.25 -3.73 -15.90
CA VAL A 354 -5.52 -3.70 -17.34
C VAL A 354 -5.13 -2.33 -17.88
N GLU A 355 -4.31 -2.30 -18.91
CA GLU A 355 -3.99 -1.05 -19.61
C GLU A 355 -5.04 -0.74 -20.68
N LEU A 356 -5.53 0.49 -20.67
CA LEU A 356 -6.47 1.05 -21.64
C LEU A 356 -5.78 2.12 -22.48
N PHE A 357 -6.33 2.42 -23.66
CA PHE A 357 -5.79 3.47 -24.52
C PHE A 357 -6.45 4.82 -24.19
N SER A 358 -5.69 5.70 -23.53
CA SER A 358 -6.15 7.04 -23.14
C SER A 358 -5.28 8.15 -23.70
N ASP A 359 -4.09 7.85 -24.23
CA ASP A 359 -3.12 8.84 -24.71
C ASP A 359 -3.61 9.68 -25.91
N TRP A 360 -4.75 9.33 -26.51
CA TRP A 360 -5.43 10.14 -27.52
C TRP A 360 -6.12 11.39 -26.94
N LEU A 361 -6.39 11.41 -25.63
CA LEU A 361 -6.90 12.58 -24.91
C LEU A 361 -5.79 13.57 -24.59
N LEU A 362 -6.12 14.86 -24.57
CA LEU A 362 -5.16 15.90 -24.24
C LEU A 362 -4.62 15.72 -22.82
N VAL A 363 -5.50 15.51 -21.84
CA VAL A 363 -5.12 15.22 -20.46
C VAL A 363 -4.63 13.78 -20.37
N GLY A 364 -5.42 12.82 -20.86
CA GLY A 364 -4.99 11.43 -21.04
C GLY A 364 -5.59 10.47 -20.03
N HIS A 365 -6.65 10.84 -19.33
CA HIS A 365 -7.17 10.05 -18.21
C HIS A 365 -8.31 9.14 -18.66
N ILE A 366 -8.52 8.06 -17.92
CA ILE A 366 -9.57 7.10 -18.24
C ILE A 366 -10.94 7.55 -17.73
N ASP A 367 -10.99 8.29 -16.63
CA ASP A 367 -12.21 8.90 -16.09
C ASP A 367 -12.90 9.86 -17.08
N GLU A 368 -12.17 10.42 -18.04
CA GLU A 368 -12.69 11.28 -19.12
C GLU A 368 -13.66 10.53 -20.06
N PHE A 369 -13.53 9.21 -20.19
CA PHE A 369 -14.33 8.42 -21.13
C PHE A 369 -14.99 7.18 -20.54
N LEU A 370 -14.69 6.79 -19.30
CA LEU A 370 -15.32 5.66 -18.64
C LEU A 370 -15.72 5.95 -17.19
N SER A 371 -16.80 5.32 -16.73
CA SER A 371 -17.16 5.27 -15.31
C SER A 371 -18.00 4.03 -15.01
N PHE A 372 -18.16 3.68 -13.75
CA PHE A 372 -19.04 2.60 -13.30
C PHE A 372 -20.12 3.13 -12.36
N VAL A 373 -21.34 2.65 -12.54
CA VAL A 373 -22.47 2.97 -11.64
C VAL A 373 -23.12 1.68 -11.13
N PRO A 374 -23.57 1.63 -9.87
CA PRO A 374 -24.32 0.49 -9.35
C PRO A 374 -25.65 0.36 -10.09
N ALA A 375 -26.10 -0.88 -10.26
CA ALA A 375 -27.39 -1.21 -10.90
C ALA A 375 -28.06 -2.37 -10.14
N PRO A 376 -29.39 -2.43 -10.05
CA PRO A 376 -30.09 -3.46 -9.28
C PRO A 376 -30.11 -4.84 -9.93
N ASP A 377 -29.62 -4.97 -11.16
CA ASP A 377 -29.76 -6.15 -12.01
C ASP A 377 -28.42 -6.59 -12.65
N ARG A 378 -28.47 -7.68 -13.44
CA ARG A 378 -27.31 -8.22 -14.18
C ARG A 378 -26.14 -8.52 -13.23
N LYS A 379 -25.01 -7.83 -13.40
CA LYS A 379 -23.81 -7.96 -12.57
C LYS A 379 -23.76 -6.92 -11.43
N ALA A 380 -24.88 -6.30 -11.11
CA ALA A 380 -25.03 -5.23 -10.14
C ALA A 380 -24.37 -3.88 -10.51
N PHE A 381 -23.98 -3.69 -11.77
CA PHE A 381 -23.41 -2.43 -12.27
C PHE A 381 -23.62 -2.21 -13.77
N ARG A 382 -23.29 -1.01 -14.23
CA ARG A 382 -23.11 -0.64 -15.66
C ARG A 382 -21.77 0.06 -15.86
N LEU A 383 -21.12 -0.24 -16.97
CA LEU A 383 -20.02 0.56 -17.51
C LEU A 383 -20.64 1.67 -18.37
N LEU A 384 -20.32 2.92 -18.04
CA LEU A 384 -20.64 4.09 -18.84
C LEU A 384 -19.43 4.40 -19.71
N LEU A 385 -19.67 4.67 -21.00
CA LEU A 385 -18.65 5.13 -21.92
C LEU A 385 -19.14 6.42 -22.59
N ALA A 386 -18.25 7.40 -22.74
CA ALA A 386 -18.51 8.55 -23.59
C ALA A 386 -18.76 8.06 -25.03
N SER A 387 -19.84 8.53 -25.65
CA SER A 387 -20.24 8.07 -26.99
C SER A 387 -20.63 9.24 -27.88
N PRO A 388 -19.69 9.74 -28.72
CA PRO A 388 -20.01 10.72 -29.74
C PRO A 388 -21.11 10.23 -30.68
N SER A 389 -21.11 8.96 -31.07
CA SER A 389 -22.13 8.41 -31.97
C SER A 389 -23.55 8.50 -31.40
N ALA A 390 -23.73 8.19 -30.11
CA ALA A 390 -25.01 8.34 -29.44
C ALA A 390 -25.46 9.82 -29.36
N CYS A 391 -24.52 10.75 -29.14
CA CYS A 391 -24.81 12.18 -29.16
C CYS A 391 -25.27 12.65 -30.55
N TYR A 392 -24.57 12.25 -31.62
CA TYR A 392 -24.97 12.58 -32.99
C TYR A 392 -26.34 11.99 -33.36
N GLN A 393 -26.65 10.78 -32.89
CA GLN A 393 -27.97 10.18 -33.06
C GLN A 393 -29.04 11.03 -32.38
N LEU A 394 -28.86 11.40 -31.11
CA LEU A 394 -29.81 12.25 -30.37
C LEU A 394 -30.02 13.60 -31.08
N LEU A 395 -28.94 14.26 -31.49
CA LEU A 395 -29.03 15.55 -32.18
C LEU A 395 -29.79 15.43 -33.50
N LYS A 396 -29.59 14.35 -34.25
CA LYS A 396 -30.31 14.08 -35.50
C LYS A 396 -31.80 13.83 -35.24
N GLU A 397 -32.14 13.03 -34.24
CA GLU A 397 -33.54 12.81 -33.83
C GLU A 397 -34.21 14.13 -33.46
N LYS A 398 -33.54 15.02 -32.72
CA LYS A 398 -34.06 16.34 -32.38
C LYS A 398 -34.18 17.28 -33.56
N GLN A 399 -33.27 17.22 -34.53
CA GLN A 399 -33.42 17.94 -35.80
C GLN A 399 -34.67 17.46 -36.56
N GLU A 400 -34.89 16.15 -36.66
CA GLU A 400 -36.04 15.54 -37.33
C GLU A 400 -37.38 15.87 -36.66
N GLU A 401 -37.38 16.02 -35.32
CA GLU A 401 -38.53 16.50 -34.53
C GLU A 401 -38.80 18.02 -34.69
N GLY A 402 -37.96 18.76 -35.42
CA GLY A 402 -38.12 20.19 -35.68
C GLY A 402 -37.37 21.11 -34.71
N PHE A 403 -36.50 20.57 -33.84
CA PHE A 403 -35.70 21.35 -32.89
C PHE A 403 -34.30 21.74 -33.41
N GLY A 404 -34.10 21.77 -34.73
CA GLY A 404 -32.80 22.05 -35.36
C GLY A 404 -32.16 23.40 -34.95
N GLU A 405 -32.98 24.40 -34.61
CA GLU A 405 -32.53 25.72 -34.15
C GLU A 405 -32.23 25.81 -32.65
N ALA A 406 -32.40 24.71 -31.89
CA ALA A 406 -32.02 24.68 -30.49
C ALA A 406 -30.50 24.90 -30.35
N ALA A 407 -30.10 25.85 -29.51
CA ALA A 407 -28.71 26.25 -29.34
C ALA A 407 -28.01 25.44 -28.23
N MET A 408 -26.80 24.97 -28.50
CA MET A 408 -25.90 24.46 -27.46
C MET A 408 -25.40 25.61 -26.58
N PHE A 409 -25.13 25.33 -25.31
CA PHE A 409 -24.64 26.31 -24.32
C PHE A 409 -25.63 27.43 -23.97
N GLU A 410 -26.94 27.16 -24.08
CA GLU A 410 -27.96 28.09 -23.65
C GLU A 410 -27.80 28.46 -22.15
N GLY A 411 -28.05 29.73 -21.81
CA GLY A 411 -27.80 30.26 -20.47
C GLY A 411 -26.34 30.64 -20.14
N LEU A 412 -25.35 30.20 -20.92
CA LEU A 412 -23.95 30.62 -20.73
C LEU A 412 -23.66 31.96 -21.43
N GLN A 413 -22.87 32.80 -20.77
CA GLN A 413 -22.43 34.09 -21.29
C GLN A 413 -21.04 33.96 -21.94
N LYS A 414 -20.78 34.74 -22.98
CA LYS A 414 -19.46 34.85 -23.66
C LYS A 414 -18.96 33.57 -24.35
N VAL A 415 -19.85 32.64 -24.68
CA VAL A 415 -19.54 31.44 -25.47
C VAL A 415 -20.33 31.45 -26.78
N SER A 416 -19.74 30.89 -27.85
CA SER A 416 -20.47 30.64 -29.09
C SER A 416 -21.59 29.64 -28.82
N LYS A 417 -22.76 29.86 -29.45
CA LYS A 417 -23.96 29.06 -29.23
C LYS A 417 -24.41 28.39 -30.54
N PRO A 418 -23.69 27.36 -31.00
CA PRO A 418 -24.04 26.71 -32.26
C PRO A 418 -25.38 25.98 -32.13
N THR A 419 -26.21 26.03 -33.17
CA THR A 419 -27.47 25.28 -33.20
C THR A 419 -27.22 23.80 -33.49
N ILE A 420 -28.24 22.96 -33.23
CA ILE A 420 -28.19 21.54 -33.65
C ILE A 420 -27.89 21.42 -35.15
N ASN A 421 -28.53 22.26 -35.98
CA ASN A 421 -28.28 22.30 -37.43
C ASN A 421 -26.81 22.59 -37.76
N GLU A 422 -26.21 23.59 -37.10
CA GLU A 422 -24.81 23.96 -37.31
C GLU A 422 -23.84 22.86 -36.85
N ILE A 423 -24.11 22.23 -35.69
CA ILE A 423 -23.30 21.12 -35.17
C ILE A 423 -23.34 19.92 -36.13
N LEU A 424 -24.52 19.56 -36.63
CA LEU A 424 -24.69 18.44 -37.55
C LEU A 424 -24.08 18.73 -38.93
N ALA A 425 -24.07 19.99 -39.38
CA ALA A 425 -23.47 20.41 -40.64
C ALA A 425 -21.94 20.55 -40.57
N ASN A 426 -21.34 20.63 -39.38
CA ASN A 426 -19.90 20.76 -39.21
C ASN A 426 -19.16 19.44 -39.50
N GLU A 427 -18.62 19.31 -40.72
CA GLU A 427 -17.91 18.11 -41.16
C GLU A 427 -16.59 17.86 -40.41
N GLU A 428 -15.86 18.92 -40.03
CA GLU A 428 -14.59 18.80 -39.29
C GLU A 428 -14.83 18.24 -37.89
N LEU A 429 -15.83 18.77 -37.19
CA LEU A 429 -16.24 18.30 -35.87
C LEU A 429 -16.72 16.83 -35.95
N ARG A 430 -17.47 16.48 -36.99
CA ARG A 430 -17.91 15.09 -37.22
C ARG A 430 -16.72 14.16 -37.47
N LYS A 431 -15.75 14.58 -38.29
CA LYS A 431 -14.54 13.79 -38.55
C LYS A 431 -13.71 13.58 -37.29
N PHE A 432 -13.58 14.61 -36.45
CA PHE A 432 -12.91 14.50 -35.16
C PHE A 432 -13.64 13.53 -34.22
N ASN A 433 -14.95 13.65 -34.09
CA ASN A 433 -15.74 12.74 -33.25
C ASN A 433 -15.77 11.30 -33.77
N ASN A 434 -15.68 11.09 -35.08
CA ASN A 434 -15.51 9.76 -35.68
C ASN A 434 -14.15 9.13 -35.38
N TYR A 435 -13.11 9.93 -35.11
CA TYR A 435 -11.82 9.41 -34.66
C TYR A 435 -11.84 9.05 -33.16
N VAL A 436 -12.56 9.85 -32.36
CA VAL A 436 -12.75 9.60 -30.93
C VAL A 436 -13.61 8.35 -30.68
N GLN A 437 -14.63 8.11 -31.51
CA GLN A 437 -15.52 6.96 -31.44
C GLN A 437 -14.86 5.68 -31.94
#